data_AF-A0A151TBB3-F1
#
_entry.id   AF-A0A151TBB3-F1
#
_cell.length_a   1.000
_cell.length_b   1.000
_cell.length_c   1.000
_cell.angle_alpha   90.00
_cell.angle_beta   90.00
_cell.angle_gamma   90.00
#
_symmetry.space_group_name_H-M   'P 1'
#
loop_
_entity.id
_entity.type
_entity.pdbx_description
1 polymer ?
#
loop_
_entity_poly.entity_id
_entity_poly.type
_entity_poly.pdbx_seq_one_letter_code
_entity_poly.pdbx_strand_id
1 'polypeptide(L)'
;MKGEFEMSMMGELKFFLGLQIMQLDHGIFIHQEKYIKNILKKFKMDEAKLMSIPMHPSNIICVELEGKSISENKYRGMLRSLLYLTASIPNIMFSVGLCVRFQSSPKESNITTIKKWSNFNIKGYNDTDFTIDKVERKSTSGTYQFLKNSLVSWGSRKQATIDLSTSKVEYVVVATR
;
A
#
# COMPACT_ATOMS: atom_id res chain seq x y z
N MET A 1 -25.18 24.44 -24.36
CA MET A 1 -24.89 23.00 -24.63
C MET A 1 -25.30 22.20 -23.41
N LYS A 2 -26.44 21.51 -23.46
CA LYS A 2 -26.76 20.40 -22.53
C LYS A 2 -26.76 19.14 -23.38
N GLY A 3 -25.58 18.59 -23.61
CA GLY A 3 -25.44 17.28 -24.24
C GLY A 3 -25.52 16.25 -23.14
N GLU A 4 -26.63 15.53 -23.06
CA GLU A 4 -26.73 14.35 -22.23
C GLU A 4 -25.89 13.27 -22.92
N PHE A 5 -24.83 12.82 -22.25
CA PHE A 5 -23.99 11.74 -22.74
C PHE A 5 -24.64 10.41 -22.36
N GLU A 6 -24.83 9.55 -23.35
CA GLU A 6 -25.32 8.21 -23.15
C GLU A 6 -24.27 7.40 -22.35
N MET A 7 -24.64 6.98 -21.13
CA MET A 7 -23.78 6.20 -20.25
C MET A 7 -24.32 4.77 -20.11
N SER A 8 -23.54 3.79 -20.55
CA SER A 8 -23.83 2.38 -20.32
C SER A 8 -23.17 1.87 -19.03
N MET A 9 -23.95 1.31 -18.11
CA MET A 9 -23.43 0.65 -16.90
C MET A 9 -22.78 -0.69 -17.27
N MET A 10 -21.45 -0.76 -17.25
CA MET A 10 -20.64 -1.93 -17.63
C MET A 10 -20.45 -2.94 -16.47
N GLY A 11 -21.32 -2.91 -15.46
CA GLY A 11 -21.18 -3.69 -14.23
C GLY A 11 -20.22 -3.08 -13.22
N GLU A 12 -19.83 -3.88 -12.21
CA GLU A 12 -18.94 -3.42 -11.15
C GLU A 12 -17.52 -3.13 -11.66
N LEU A 13 -17.05 -1.92 -11.37
CA LEU A 13 -15.68 -1.48 -11.63
C LEU A 13 -14.65 -2.32 -10.86
N LYS A 14 -13.91 -3.16 -11.58
CA LYS A 14 -12.81 -3.99 -11.03
C LYS A 14 -11.43 -3.37 -11.20
N PHE A 15 -11.27 -2.51 -12.20
CA PHE A 15 -10.01 -1.83 -12.50
C PHE A 15 -10.27 -0.40 -12.95
N PHE A 16 -9.46 0.55 -12.48
CA PHE A 16 -9.49 1.93 -12.94
C PHE A 16 -8.08 2.47 -13.06
N LEU A 17 -7.70 2.97 -14.24
CA LEU A 17 -6.34 3.48 -14.51
C LEU A 17 -5.20 2.51 -14.14
N GLY A 18 -5.46 1.20 -14.10
CA GLY A 18 -4.51 0.17 -13.68
C GLY A 18 -4.41 -0.05 -12.16
N LEU A 19 -5.26 0.60 -11.37
CA LEU A 19 -5.54 0.28 -9.97
C LEU A 19 -6.61 -0.80 -9.90
N GLN A 20 -6.46 -1.75 -8.98
CA GLN A 20 -7.48 -2.78 -8.73
C GLN A 20 -8.48 -2.25 -7.72
N ILE A 21 -9.76 -2.45 -8.01
CA ILE A 21 -10.87 -1.99 -7.20
C ILE A 21 -11.64 -3.22 -6.75
N MET A 22 -11.83 -3.31 -5.43
CA MET A 22 -12.64 -4.34 -4.80
C MET A 22 -13.80 -3.64 -4.10
N GLN A 23 -14.99 -3.83 -4.65
CA GLN A 23 -16.24 -3.29 -4.10
C GLN A 23 -16.86 -4.38 -3.24
N LEU A 24 -17.05 -4.07 -1.96
CA LEU A 24 -17.69 -4.94 -0.99
C LEU A 24 -18.90 -4.21 -0.42
N ASP A 25 -19.85 -4.94 0.17
CA ASP A 25 -21.08 -4.36 0.77
C ASP A 25 -20.81 -3.25 1.80
N HIS A 26 -19.59 -3.19 2.33
CA HIS A 26 -19.14 -2.31 3.40
C HIS A 26 -18.07 -1.29 2.96
N GLY A 27 -17.75 -1.20 1.67
CA GLY A 27 -16.83 -0.17 1.15
C GLY A 27 -16.09 -0.54 -0.13
N ILE A 28 -15.31 0.41 -0.62
CA ILE A 28 -14.48 0.26 -1.82
C ILE A 28 -13.01 0.26 -1.41
N PHE A 29 -12.30 -0.80 -1.78
CA PHE A 29 -10.87 -0.96 -1.54
C PHE A 29 -10.09 -0.82 -2.84
N ILE A 30 -9.03 -0.02 -2.82
CA ILE A 30 -8.13 0.16 -3.96
C ILE A 30 -6.79 -0.47 -3.62
N HIS A 31 -6.28 -1.35 -4.49
CA HIS A 31 -5.00 -2.02 -4.28
C HIS A 31 -4.24 -2.24 -5.60
N GLN A 32 -2.95 -2.59 -5.49
CA GLN A 32 -2.04 -2.79 -6.64
C GLN A 32 -1.24 -4.09 -6.55
N GLU A 33 -1.77 -5.11 -5.88
CA GLU A 33 -1.05 -6.37 -5.60
C GLU A 33 -0.49 -7.02 -6.87
N LYS A 34 -1.29 -7.13 -7.93
CA LYS A 34 -0.86 -7.70 -9.22
C LYS A 34 0.32 -6.90 -9.81
N TYR A 35 0.27 -5.57 -9.70
CA TYR A 35 1.30 -4.70 -10.21
C TYR A 35 2.61 -4.86 -9.42
N ILE A 36 2.54 -4.96 -8.10
CA ILE A 36 3.69 -5.21 -7.23
C ILE A 36 4.36 -6.53 -7.62
N LYS A 37 3.59 -7.63 -7.70
CA LYS A 37 4.11 -8.95 -8.11
C LYS A 37 4.80 -8.91 -9.46
N ASN A 38 4.22 -8.20 -10.43
CA ASN A 38 4.81 -8.04 -11.75
C ASN A 38 6.15 -7.28 -11.72
N ILE A 39 6.26 -6.22 -10.90
CA ILE A 39 7.51 -5.46 -10.74
C ILE A 39 8.59 -6.31 -10.09
N LEU A 40 8.27 -7.04 -9.02
CA LEU A 40 9.22 -7.89 -8.31
C LEU A 40 9.83 -8.92 -9.27
N LYS A 41 8.98 -9.61 -10.04
CA LYS A 41 9.40 -10.57 -11.06
C LYS A 41 10.20 -9.90 -12.18
N LYS A 42 9.73 -8.76 -12.71
CA LYS A 42 10.40 -8.02 -13.80
C LYS A 42 11.83 -7.64 -13.44
N PHE A 43 12.07 -7.29 -12.18
CA PHE A 43 13.36 -6.81 -11.72
C PHE A 43 14.17 -7.84 -10.91
N LYS A 44 13.70 -9.10 -10.85
CA LYS A 44 14.32 -10.21 -10.11
C LYS A 44 14.58 -9.81 -8.65
N MET A 45 13.54 -9.30 -7.99
CA MET A 45 13.56 -8.86 -6.58
C MET A 45 12.81 -9.83 -5.65
N ASP A 46 12.55 -11.05 -6.11
CA ASP A 46 11.75 -12.05 -5.39
C ASP A 46 12.44 -12.52 -4.08
N GLU A 47 13.77 -12.44 -4.01
CA GLU A 47 14.60 -12.83 -2.85
C GLU A 47 15.16 -11.62 -2.05
N ALA A 48 14.63 -10.41 -2.27
CA ALA A 48 15.19 -9.21 -1.65
C ALA A 48 15.03 -9.21 -0.10
N LYS A 49 16.11 -8.90 0.62
CA LYS A 49 16.18 -8.94 2.10
C LYS A 49 15.19 -7.97 2.78
N LEU A 50 14.42 -8.48 3.75
CA LEU A 50 13.39 -7.76 4.50
C LEU A 50 13.93 -6.46 5.14
N MET A 51 13.21 -5.34 4.98
CA MET A 51 13.62 -4.06 5.57
C MET A 51 12.48 -3.24 6.23
N SER A 52 12.68 -3.04 7.53
CA SER A 52 12.46 -1.83 8.31
C SER A 52 11.63 -0.71 7.69
N ILE A 53 12.27 0.09 6.82
CA ILE A 53 11.85 1.37 6.22
C ILE A 53 12.49 1.41 4.82
N PRO A 54 11.84 1.90 3.75
CA PRO A 54 12.45 1.93 2.42
C PRO A 54 13.75 2.76 2.42
N MET A 55 13.77 3.82 3.24
CA MET A 55 14.94 4.64 3.55
C MET A 55 14.71 5.45 4.82
N HIS A 56 15.71 5.57 5.69
CA HIS A 56 15.64 6.49 6.83
C HIS A 56 15.81 7.95 6.33
N PRO A 57 15.10 8.96 6.85
CA PRO A 57 15.22 10.35 6.40
C PRO A 57 16.63 10.93 6.48
N SER A 58 17.43 10.46 7.44
CA SER A 58 18.84 10.86 7.59
C SER A 58 19.80 10.10 6.67
N ASN A 59 19.32 9.17 5.82
CA ASN A 59 20.18 8.53 4.82
C ASN A 59 20.53 9.56 3.76
N ILE A 60 21.77 10.01 3.79
CA ILE A 60 22.36 10.81 2.72
C ILE A 60 22.82 9.83 1.65
N ILE A 61 22.15 9.83 0.49
CA ILE A 61 22.68 9.15 -0.69
C ILE A 61 23.69 10.11 -1.31
N CYS A 62 24.97 9.74 -1.29
CA CYS A 62 26.04 10.55 -1.89
C CYS A 62 26.24 10.19 -3.37
N VAL A 63 26.73 11.16 -4.14
CA VAL A 63 27.24 10.91 -5.50
C VAL A 63 28.55 10.13 -5.36
N GLU A 64 28.51 8.86 -5.76
CA GLU A 64 29.67 7.99 -5.75
C GLU A 64 30.43 8.14 -7.09
N LEU A 65 31.61 8.77 -7.08
CA LEU A 65 32.37 9.08 -8.30
C LEU A 65 32.91 7.81 -8.97
N GLU A 66 33.50 6.90 -8.19
CA GLU A 66 34.22 5.70 -8.66
C GLU A 66 33.37 4.42 -8.69
N GLY A 67 32.10 4.50 -8.30
CA GLY A 67 31.22 3.33 -8.25
C GLY A 67 30.98 2.72 -9.65
N LYS A 68 30.73 1.41 -9.70
CA LYS A 68 30.39 0.70 -10.94
C LYS A 68 29.11 1.27 -11.55
N SER A 69 29.22 1.77 -12.79
CA SER A 69 28.10 2.31 -13.55
C SER A 69 27.13 1.21 -13.95
N ILE A 70 25.84 1.53 -13.94
CA ILE A 70 24.79 0.62 -14.42
C ILE A 70 24.09 1.23 -15.62
N SER A 71 23.49 0.37 -16.45
CA SER A 71 22.53 0.76 -17.48
C SER A 71 21.47 1.74 -16.94
N GLU A 72 21.49 2.96 -17.47
CA GLU A 72 20.50 4.00 -17.21
C GLU A 72 19.08 3.53 -17.53
N ASN A 73 18.91 2.80 -18.64
CA ASN A 73 17.60 2.28 -19.06
C ASN A 73 17.01 1.33 -18.01
N LYS A 74 17.84 0.45 -17.43
CA LYS A 74 17.41 -0.47 -16.37
C LYS A 74 17.01 0.30 -15.11
N TYR A 75 17.81 1.30 -14.72
CA TYR A 75 17.55 2.11 -13.54
C TYR A 75 16.31 2.99 -13.67
N ARG A 76 16.18 3.73 -14.78
CA ARG A 76 15.00 4.53 -15.13
C ARG A 76 13.75 3.67 -15.23
N GLY A 77 13.87 2.46 -15.79
CA GLY A 77 12.79 1.48 -15.83
C GLY A 77 12.28 1.09 -14.44
N MET A 78 13.17 0.84 -13.48
CA MET A 78 12.80 0.59 -12.08
C MET A 78 12.10 1.81 -11.49
N LEU A 79 12.70 3.00 -11.58
CA LEU A 79 12.15 4.22 -11.00
C LEU A 79 10.75 4.54 -11.52
N ARG A 80 10.50 4.41 -12.84
CA ARG A 80 9.18 4.64 -13.43
C ARG A 80 8.13 3.68 -12.88
N SER A 81 8.52 2.41 -12.70
CA SER A 81 7.65 1.40 -12.08
C SER A 81 7.33 1.74 -10.62
N LEU A 82 8.30 2.25 -9.86
CA LEU A 82 8.07 2.65 -8.46
C LEU A 82 7.30 3.95 -8.32
N LEU A 83 7.49 4.89 -9.23
CA LEU A 83 6.77 6.15 -9.23
C LEU A 83 5.26 5.91 -9.34
N TYR A 84 4.83 4.99 -10.21
CA TYR A 84 3.42 4.64 -10.32
C TYR A 84 2.86 3.98 -9.04
N LEU A 85 3.68 3.22 -8.32
CA LEU A 85 3.33 2.64 -7.02
C LEU A 85 3.07 3.66 -5.93
N THR A 86 3.69 4.85 -6.00
CA THR A 86 3.50 5.91 -5.00
C THR A 86 2.04 6.37 -4.89
N ALA A 87 1.22 6.14 -5.94
CA ALA A 87 -0.20 6.49 -5.94
C ALA A 87 -1.02 5.68 -4.92
N SER A 88 -0.66 4.43 -4.66
CA SER A 88 -1.32 3.59 -3.64
C SER A 88 -0.46 3.35 -2.39
N ILE A 89 0.84 3.61 -2.49
CA ILE A 89 1.82 3.38 -1.43
C ILE A 89 2.65 4.66 -1.23
N PRO A 90 2.10 5.70 -0.56
CA PRO A 90 2.78 7.00 -0.45
C PRO A 90 4.06 6.94 0.40
N ASN A 91 4.21 5.95 1.27
CA ASN A 91 5.37 5.83 2.16
C ASN A 91 6.71 5.52 1.45
N ILE A 92 6.71 5.14 0.17
CA ILE A 92 7.94 4.99 -0.63
C ILE A 92 8.30 6.26 -1.41
N MET A 93 7.42 7.27 -1.45
CA MET A 93 7.61 8.48 -2.27
C MET A 93 8.94 9.16 -1.99
N PHE A 94 9.30 9.33 -0.71
CA PHE A 94 10.55 9.97 -0.32
C PHE A 94 11.77 9.24 -0.88
N SER A 95 11.83 7.91 -0.70
CA SER A 95 12.94 7.09 -1.17
C SER A 95 13.04 7.06 -2.69
N VAL A 96 11.91 6.96 -3.39
CA VAL A 96 11.85 7.01 -4.85
C VAL A 96 12.34 8.39 -5.33
N GLY A 97 11.85 9.48 -4.73
CA GLY A 97 12.24 10.84 -5.09
C GLY A 97 13.73 11.12 -4.92
N LEU A 98 14.36 10.60 -3.86
CA LEU A 98 15.82 10.68 -3.69
C LEU A 98 16.57 9.90 -4.77
N CYS A 99 16.12 8.68 -5.09
CA CYS A 99 16.75 7.85 -6.11
C CYS A 99 16.65 8.45 -7.52
N VAL A 100 15.55 9.14 -7.85
CA VAL A 100 15.38 9.81 -9.16
C VAL A 100 16.52 10.78 -9.48
N ARG A 101 17.15 11.40 -8.48
CA ARG A 101 18.27 12.34 -8.67
C ARG A 101 19.47 11.71 -9.38
N PHE A 102 19.64 10.40 -9.30
CA PHE A 102 20.75 9.66 -9.90
C PHE A 102 20.39 9.03 -11.26
N GLN A 103 19.25 9.39 -11.87
CA GLN A 103 18.76 8.75 -13.09
C GLN A 103 19.64 8.92 -14.33
N SER A 104 20.48 9.96 -14.36
CA SER A 104 21.42 10.27 -15.44
C SER A 104 22.76 9.56 -15.27
N SER A 105 23.11 9.13 -14.06
CA SER A 105 24.36 8.41 -13.79
C SER A 105 24.19 7.46 -12.60
N PRO A 106 23.47 6.34 -12.77
CA PRO A 106 23.20 5.42 -11.68
C PRO A 106 24.40 4.51 -11.38
N LYS A 107 24.65 4.30 -10.08
CA LYS A 107 25.71 3.44 -9.52
C LYS A 107 25.11 2.23 -8.80
N GLU A 108 25.87 1.16 -8.62
CA GLU A 108 25.38 -0.08 -7.97
C GLU A 108 24.80 0.13 -6.57
N SER A 109 25.34 1.08 -5.82
CA SER A 109 24.80 1.57 -4.55
C SER A 109 23.36 2.09 -4.67
N ASN A 110 23.04 2.77 -5.77
CA ASN A 110 21.69 3.31 -6.04
C ASN A 110 20.68 2.20 -6.32
N ILE A 111 21.04 1.15 -7.06
CA ILE A 111 20.12 0.00 -7.26
C ILE A 111 19.89 -0.76 -5.97
N THR A 112 20.96 -0.97 -5.19
CA THR A 112 20.84 -1.65 -3.89
C THR A 112 19.91 -0.87 -2.97
N THR A 113 19.98 0.45 -3.03
CA THR A 113 19.09 1.34 -2.29
C THR A 113 17.66 1.26 -2.77
N ILE A 114 17.43 1.29 -4.09
CA ILE A 114 16.10 1.08 -4.66
C ILE A 114 15.53 -0.23 -4.12
N LYS A 115 16.22 -1.36 -4.30
CA LYS A 115 15.78 -2.72 -3.92
C LYS A 115 15.30 -2.88 -2.47
N LYS A 116 15.61 -1.95 -1.56
CA LYS A 116 15.12 -1.96 -0.17
C LYS A 116 13.62 -1.66 -0.05
N TRP A 117 12.99 -1.11 -1.09
CA TRP A 117 11.58 -0.73 -1.09
C TRP A 117 10.60 -1.92 -1.11
N SER A 118 11.00 -3.07 -1.65
CA SER A 118 10.10 -4.18 -2.03
C SER A 118 9.44 -4.87 -0.84
N ASN A 119 9.77 -4.46 0.39
CA ASN A 119 9.52 -5.22 1.60
C ASN A 119 8.68 -4.41 2.59
N PHE A 120 7.40 -4.76 2.63
CA PHE A 120 6.37 -4.11 3.42
C PHE A 120 5.90 -5.05 4.54
N ASN A 121 6.32 -4.80 5.78
CA ASN A 121 5.78 -5.52 6.93
C ASN A 121 4.45 -4.85 7.34
N ILE A 122 3.34 -5.52 7.04
CA ILE A 122 2.00 -5.05 7.37
C ILE A 122 1.62 -5.57 8.76
N LYS A 123 1.24 -4.66 9.67
CA LYS A 123 0.71 -4.97 10.99
C LYS A 123 -0.76 -4.55 11.04
N GLY A 124 -1.66 -5.48 11.33
CA GLY A 124 -3.07 -5.19 11.53
C GLY A 124 -3.42 -5.16 13.02
N TYR A 125 -4.08 -4.11 13.46
CA TYR A 125 -4.70 -4.01 14.77
C TYR A 125 -6.21 -4.00 14.57
N ASN A 126 -6.93 -4.75 15.41
CA ASN A 126 -8.37 -4.71 15.48
C ASN A 126 -8.74 -4.26 16.90
N ASP A 127 -9.72 -3.39 16.98
CA ASP A 127 -10.25 -2.87 18.23
C ASP A 127 -11.78 -2.87 18.16
N THR A 128 -12.45 -2.96 19.30
CA THR A 128 -13.91 -3.06 19.31
C THR A 128 -14.53 -2.36 20.50
N ASP A 129 -15.58 -1.59 20.24
CA ASP A 129 -16.35 -0.93 21.28
C ASP A 129 -17.56 -1.78 21.67
N PHE A 130 -17.78 -2.00 22.98
CA PHE A 130 -18.95 -2.71 23.48
C PHE A 130 -20.14 -1.75 23.68
N THR A 131 -21.26 -2.01 22.99
CA THR A 131 -22.55 -1.31 23.20
C THR A 131 -22.50 0.22 23.08
N ILE A 132 -21.63 0.74 22.19
CA ILE A 132 -21.49 2.19 22.01
C ILE A 132 -22.75 2.83 21.41
N ASP A 133 -23.48 2.07 20.58
CA ASP A 133 -24.78 2.47 20.05
C ASP A 133 -25.88 2.24 21.11
N LYS A 134 -26.36 3.31 21.73
CA LYS A 134 -27.41 3.24 22.76
C LYS A 134 -28.80 2.87 22.22
N VAL A 135 -29.01 2.96 20.90
CA VAL A 135 -30.29 2.68 20.25
C VAL A 135 -30.38 1.20 19.89
N GLU A 136 -29.41 0.69 19.13
CA GLU A 136 -29.43 -0.72 18.68
C GLU A 136 -28.61 -1.65 19.59
N ARG A 137 -27.86 -1.13 20.56
CA ARG A 137 -26.93 -1.88 21.43
C ARG A 137 -25.88 -2.70 20.68
N LYS A 138 -25.62 -2.34 19.42
CA LYS A 138 -24.61 -3.00 18.59
C LYS A 138 -23.25 -2.40 18.82
N SER A 139 -22.24 -3.24 18.73
CA SER A 139 -20.84 -2.89 18.87
C SER A 139 -20.27 -2.39 17.55
N THR A 140 -19.22 -1.58 17.62
CA THR A 140 -18.51 -1.09 16.43
C THR A 140 -17.09 -1.62 16.48
N SER A 141 -16.62 -2.18 15.36
CA SER A 141 -15.26 -2.68 15.23
C SER A 141 -14.42 -1.72 14.40
N GLY A 142 -13.25 -1.38 14.93
CA GLY A 142 -12.19 -0.65 14.24
C GLY A 142 -11.14 -1.63 13.73
N THR A 143 -10.68 -1.42 12.52
CA THR A 143 -9.49 -2.09 11.98
C THR A 143 -8.51 -1.04 11.52
N TYR A 144 -7.24 -1.25 11.86
CA TYR A 144 -6.14 -0.37 11.53
C TYR A 144 -5.02 -1.22 10.94
N GLN A 145 -4.74 -1.03 9.67
CA GLN A 145 -3.63 -1.67 9.00
C GLN A 145 -2.50 -0.66 8.90
N PHE A 146 -1.41 -0.97 9.58
CA PHE A 146 -0.19 -0.23 9.54
C PHE A 146 0.79 -0.89 8.60
N LEU A 147 1.52 -0.04 7.88
CA LEU A 147 2.72 -0.43 7.19
C LEU A 147 3.88 0.15 8.00
N LYS A 148 4.50 -0.69 8.82
CA LYS A 148 5.40 -0.29 9.93
C LYS A 148 4.62 0.46 11.03
N ASN A 149 4.88 1.76 11.20
CA ASN A 149 4.21 2.65 12.15
C ASN A 149 3.31 3.69 11.46
N SER A 150 3.18 3.62 10.13
CA SER A 150 2.29 4.50 9.36
C SER A 150 0.98 3.77 9.06
N LEU A 151 -0.15 4.37 9.45
CA LEU A 151 -1.48 3.87 9.12
C LEU A 151 -1.69 3.97 7.60
N VAL A 152 -1.92 2.84 6.93
CA VAL A 152 -2.16 2.78 5.46
C VAL A 152 -3.61 2.47 5.13
N SER A 153 -4.32 1.77 6.00
CA SER A 153 -5.76 1.54 5.84
C SER A 153 -6.39 1.53 7.21
N TRP A 154 -7.57 2.13 7.31
CA TRP A 154 -8.42 2.02 8.49
C TRP A 154 -9.85 1.82 8.04
N GLY A 155 -10.61 1.09 8.83
CA GLY A 155 -12.02 0.84 8.57
C GLY A 155 -12.75 0.71 9.88
N SER A 156 -13.98 1.21 9.92
CA SER A 156 -14.89 1.03 11.04
C SER A 156 -16.15 0.34 10.55
N ARG A 157 -16.60 -0.70 11.27
CA ARG A 157 -17.75 -1.51 10.89
C ARG A 157 -18.67 -1.68 12.09
N LYS A 158 -19.93 -1.30 11.94
CA LYS A 158 -20.98 -1.67 12.89
C LYS A 158 -21.23 -3.17 12.80
N GLN A 159 -21.20 -3.88 13.92
CA GLN A 159 -21.46 -5.32 13.94
C GLN A 159 -22.93 -5.62 13.63
N ALA A 160 -23.19 -6.72 12.93
CA ALA A 160 -24.55 -7.10 12.56
C ALA A 160 -25.34 -7.67 13.76
N THR A 161 -24.64 -8.30 14.69
CA THR A 161 -25.20 -8.97 15.87
C THR A 161 -25.00 -8.14 17.14
N ILE A 162 -25.89 -8.36 18.12
CA ILE A 162 -25.75 -7.81 19.47
C ILE A 162 -25.02 -8.85 20.31
N ASP A 163 -23.90 -8.43 20.90
CA ASP A 163 -23.12 -9.27 21.79
C ASP A 163 -23.41 -8.95 23.25
N LEU A 164 -23.36 -9.98 24.09
CA LEU A 164 -23.75 -9.92 25.50
C LEU A 164 -22.56 -9.68 26.44
N SER A 165 -21.32 -9.67 25.91
CA SER A 165 -20.12 -9.39 26.68
C SER A 165 -19.03 -8.77 25.80
N THR A 166 -18.12 -8.02 26.43
CA THR A 166 -16.95 -7.41 25.78
C THR A 166 -16.08 -8.45 25.09
N SER A 167 -15.81 -9.60 25.73
CA SER A 167 -15.00 -10.67 25.15
C SER A 167 -15.61 -11.29 23.89
N LYS A 168 -16.95 -11.34 23.81
CA LYS A 168 -17.66 -11.88 22.65
C LYS A 168 -17.55 -10.94 21.44
N VAL A 169 -17.62 -9.63 21.68
CA VAL A 169 -17.43 -8.59 20.66
C VAL A 169 -16.04 -8.67 20.03
N GLU A 170 -15.01 -8.83 20.86
CA GLU A 170 -13.63 -8.96 20.38
C GLU A 170 -13.46 -10.23 19.51
N TYR A 171 -14.04 -11.35 19.96
CA TYR A 171 -13.96 -12.63 19.25
C TYR A 171 -14.67 -12.57 17.89
N VAL A 172 -15.86 -11.97 17.84
CA VAL A 172 -16.63 -11.78 16.61
C VAL A 172 -15.83 -11.00 15.57
N VAL A 173 -15.04 -10.02 15.98
CA VAL A 173 -14.27 -9.17 15.06
C VAL A 173 -13.01 -9.82 14.54
N VAL A 174 -12.38 -10.67 15.35
CA VAL A 174 -11.32 -11.54 14.86
C VAL A 174 -11.85 -12.58 13.88
N ALA A 175 -13.07 -13.10 14.11
CA ALA A 175 -13.68 -14.15 13.31
C ALA A 175 -14.39 -13.68 12.02
N THR A 176 -14.82 -12.41 11.93
CA THR A 176 -15.54 -11.86 10.76
C THR A 176 -14.63 -11.30 9.65
N ARG A 177 -13.39 -11.77 9.61
CA ARG A 177 -12.37 -11.35 8.62
C ARG A 177 -12.39 -12.19 7.35
#